data_AF-A0A7W6X3F9-F1
#
_entry.id   AF-A0A7W6X3F9-F1
#
_cell.length_a   1.000
_cell.length_b   1.000
_cell.length_c   1.000
_cell.angle_alpha   90.00
_cell.angle_beta   90.00
_cell.angle_gamma   90.00
#
_symmetry.space_group_name_H-M   'P 1'
#
loop_
_entity.id
_entity.type
_entity.pdbx_description
1 polymer ?
#
loop_
_entity_poly.entity_id
_entity_poly.type
_entity_poly.pdbx_seq_one_letter_code
_entity_poly.pdbx_strand_id
1 'polypeptide(L)' 'MSMRTKVAIVGGGLAGLYAARLLDAAGIDFHLLEARDRFGGRRSSPD' A
#
# COMPACT_ATOMS: atom_id res chain seq x y z
N MET A 1 -2.41 7.82 -18.20
CA MET A 1 -2.00 6.40 -18.24
C MET A 1 -3.00 5.62 -17.40
N SER A 2 -3.59 4.53 -17.92
CA SER A 2 -4.52 3.69 -17.15
C SER A 2 -3.75 2.57 -16.47
N MET A 3 -3.79 2.53 -15.14
CA MET A 3 -3.27 1.40 -14.35
C MET A 3 -4.38 0.36 -14.17
N ARG A 4 -4.06 -0.92 -14.34
CA ARG A 4 -5.05 -2.00 -14.31
C ARG A 4 -4.47 -3.18 -13.54
N THR A 5 -5.04 -3.41 -12.37
CA THR A 5 -4.70 -4.51 -11.48
C THR A 5 -5.98 -5.09 -10.89
N LYS A 6 -5.93 -6.32 -10.37
CA LYS A 6 -7.10 -6.95 -9.75
C LYS A 6 -7.35 -6.43 -8.33
N VAL A 7 -6.31 -5.93 -7.66
CA VAL A 7 -6.37 -5.51 -6.25
C VAL A 7 -5.82 -4.10 -6.09
N ALA A 8 -6.65 -3.20 -5.58
CA ALA A 8 -6.22 -1.87 -5.16
C ALA A 8 -6.27 -1.77 -3.63
N ILE A 9 -5.18 -1.30 -3.02
CA ILE A 9 -5.06 -1.03 -1.59
C ILE A 9 -5.10 0.48 -1.40
N VAL A 10 -6.06 0.98 -0.61
CA VAL A 10 -6.20 2.42 -0.33
C VAL A 10 -5.74 2.70 1.10
N GLY A 11 -4.66 3.48 1.23
CA GLY A 11 -4.01 3.86 2.47
C GLY A 11 -2.71 3.08 2.73
N GLY A 12 -1.59 3.79 2.78
CA GLY A 12 -0.23 3.32 3.07
C GLY A 12 0.12 3.33 4.57
N GLY A 13 -0.86 3.08 5.44
CA GLY A 13 -0.63 2.82 6.86
C GLY A 13 -0.20 1.38 7.15
N LEU A 14 0.01 1.03 8.42
CA LEU A 14 0.43 -0.32 8.82
C LEU A 14 -0.44 -1.44 8.23
N ALA A 15 -1.76 -1.28 8.25
CA ALA A 15 -2.67 -2.28 7.69
C ALA A 15 -2.51 -2.44 6.17
N GLY A 16 -2.41 -1.32 5.43
CA GLY A 16 -2.24 -1.37 3.98
C GLY A 16 -0.89 -1.92 3.55
N LEU A 17 0.19 -1.54 4.25
CA LEU A 17 1.53 -2.11 4.01
C LEU A 17 1.60 -3.60 4.35
N TYR A 18 0.91 -4.03 5.42
CA TYR A 18 0.84 -5.45 5.75
C TYR A 18 0.05 -6.24 4.70
N ALA A 19 -1.07 -5.70 4.20
CA ALA A 19 -1.81 -6.29 3.10
C ALA A 19 -0.96 -6.38 1.82
N ALA A 20 -0.22 -5.33 1.48
CA ALA A 20 0.71 -5.30 0.35
C ALA A 20 1.78 -6.39 0.48
N ARG A 21 2.37 -6.55 1.68
CA ARG A 21 3.35 -7.61 1.96
C ARG A 21 2.76 -9.02 1.75
N LEU A 22 1.53 -9.26 2.19
CA LEU A 22 0.88 -10.55 2.03
C LEU A 22 0.58 -10.87 0.55
N LEU A 23 0.14 -9.88 -0.22
CA LEU A 23 -0.12 -10.03 -1.65
C LEU A 23 1.17 -10.26 -2.44
N ASP A 24 2.23 -9.53 -2.11
CA ASP A 24 3.56 -9.70 -2.67
C ASP A 24 4.11 -11.12 -2.39
N ALA A 25 4.02 -11.58 -1.14
CA ALA A 25 4.43 -12.94 -0.77
C ALA A 25 3.61 -14.04 -1.46
N ALA A 26 2.38 -13.74 -1.87
CA ALA A 26 1.51 -14.63 -2.64
C ALA A 26 1.70 -14.51 -4.16
N GLY A 27 2.57 -13.62 -4.65
CA GLY A 27 2.77 -13.36 -6.07
C GLY A 27 1.57 -12.71 -6.77
N ILE A 28 0.72 -12.00 -6.01
CA ILE A 28 -0.48 -11.34 -6.53
C ILE A 28 -0.15 -9.87 -6.80
N ASP A 29 -0.32 -9.44 -8.05
CA ASP A 29 -0.15 -8.03 -8.43
C ASP A 29 -1.21 -7.11 -7.79
N PHE A 30 -0.79 -5.92 -7.36
CA PHE A 30 -1.64 -4.93 -6.72
C PHE A 30 -1.14 -3.50 -6.94
N HIS A 31 -2.00 -2.53 -6.62
CA HIS A 31 -1.61 -1.12 -6.54
C HIS A 31 -1.94 -0.55 -5.17
N LEU A 32 -0.93 0.04 -4.52
CA LEU A 32 -1.08 0.75 -3.25
C LEU A 32 -1.18 2.25 -3.52
N LEU A 33 -2.25 2.87 -3.02
CA LEU A 33 -2.52 4.29 -3.15
C LEU A 33 -2.48 4.93 -1.76
N GLU A 34 -1.60 5.91 -1.54
CA GLU A 34 -1.57 6.73 -0.33
C GLU A 34 -1.79 8.20 -0.72
N ALA A 35 -2.61 8.91 0.06
CA ALA A 35 -2.93 10.31 -0.23
C ALA A 35 -1.77 11.25 0.07
N ARG A 36 -0.84 10.81 0.94
CA ARG A 36 0.37 11.52 1.32
C ARG A 36 1.57 11.06 0.51
N ASP A 37 2.60 11.88 0.54
CA ASP A 37 3.94 11.63 -0.01
C ASP A 37 4.76 10.61 0.79
N ARG A 38 4.24 10.12 1.92
CA ARG A 38 4.91 9.20 2.83
C ARG A 38 4.00 8.08 3.33
N PHE A 39 4.63 6.96 3.65
CA PHE A 39 3.98 5.82 4.30
C PHE A 39 3.95 5.96 5.84
N GLY A 40 3.20 5.08 6.51
CA GLY A 40 3.12 5.01 7.98
C GLY A 40 1.75 5.37 8.56
N GLY A 41 0.85 5.93 7.75
CA GLY A 41 -0.52 6.19 8.16
C GLY A 41 -0.58 7.18 9.33
N ARG A 42 -1.23 6.81 10.44
CA ARG A 42 -1.35 7.66 11.64
C ARG A 42 -0.06 7.73 12.47
N ARG A 43 0.92 6.86 12.22
CA ARG A 43 2.21 6.90 12.90
C ARG A 43 3.24 7.52 11.97
N SER A 44 3.85 8.62 12.39
CA SER A 44 5.12 9.08 11.85
C SER A 44 6.19 8.75 12.89
N SER A 45 7.18 7.94 12.52
CA SER A 45 8.50 8.16 13.08
C SER A 45 8.99 9.50 12.53
N PRO A 46 9.53 10.41 13.35
CA PRO A 46 10.44 11.41 12.82
C PRO A 46 11.64 10.64 12.24
N ASP A 47 12.17 11.13 11.13
CA ASP A 47 13.46 10.68 10.60
C ASP A 47 14.57 10.81 11.66
#